data_AF-A0A6L7WPF6-F1
#
_entry.id   AF-A0A6L7WPF6-F1
#
_cell.length_a   1.000
_cell.length_b   1.000
_cell.length_c   1.000
_cell.angle_alpha   90.00
_cell.angle_beta   90.00
_cell.angle_gamma   90.00
#
_symmetry.space_group_name_H-M   'P 1'
#
loop_
_entity.id
_entity.type
_entity.pdbx_description
1 polymer ?
#
loop_
_entity_poly.entity_id
_entity_poly.type
_entity_poly.pdbx_seq_one_letter_code
_entity_poly.pdbx_strand_id
1 'polypeptide(L)'
;MVADTNPGNDIRDCPLVLNPHLRVVQCGNDELLVKHGLRSRFSTLLRDDGRTGLLAVVVRAFREPSTLADLERAGAVSSSRLTDAAALIEQLVAQKVLMRPADYLPRVYLSMRFGDAGAAALDPASVGIVGCGPLGARMARELAPVRVARQVLRDD
;
A
#
# COMPACT_ATOMS: atom_id res chain seq x y z
N MET A 1 7.16 -17.87 -16.34
CA MET A 1 8.25 -17.24 -15.57
C MET A 1 7.62 -16.22 -14.65
N VAL A 2 7.25 -16.67 -13.46
CA VAL A 2 6.78 -15.81 -12.38
C VAL A 2 8.05 -15.18 -11.82
N ALA A 3 8.12 -13.86 -11.78
CA ALA A 3 9.21 -13.19 -11.11
C ALA A 3 9.16 -13.59 -9.63
N ASP A 4 10.17 -14.33 -9.21
CA ASP A 4 10.54 -14.54 -7.82
C ASP A 4 10.52 -13.20 -7.07
N THR A 5 9.58 -13.04 -6.14
CA THR A 5 9.80 -12.16 -4.98
C THR A 5 10.32 -13.03 -3.85
N ASN A 6 11.58 -13.48 -4.01
CA ASN A 6 12.37 -14.08 -2.95
C ASN A 6 12.89 -12.96 -1.99
N PRO A 7 13.34 -13.32 -0.79
CA PRO A 7 13.33 -12.51 0.42
C PRO A 7 14.55 -11.60 0.52
N GLY A 8 14.42 -10.45 1.17
CA GLY A 8 15.54 -9.54 1.42
C GLY A 8 15.51 -8.24 0.64
N ASN A 9 14.33 -7.73 0.27
CA ASN A 9 14.22 -6.31 -0.02
C ASN A 9 14.34 -5.59 1.32
N ASP A 10 15.57 -5.21 1.69
CA ASP A 10 15.86 -4.55 2.95
C ASP A 10 14.92 -3.34 3.08
N ILE A 11 14.00 -3.40 4.04
CA ILE A 11 13.03 -2.32 4.27
C ILE A 11 13.74 -1.00 4.56
N ARG A 12 15.02 -1.07 4.91
CA ARG A 12 15.94 0.06 5.06
C ARG A 12 15.96 0.97 3.84
N ASP A 13 16.01 0.42 2.63
CA ASP A 13 16.21 1.18 1.38
C ASP A 13 14.97 1.17 0.48
N CYS A 14 13.89 0.51 0.90
CA CYS A 14 12.65 0.43 0.14
C CYS A 14 11.86 1.75 0.25
N PRO A 15 11.61 2.48 -0.85
CA PRO A 15 10.79 3.68 -0.80
C PRO A 15 9.34 3.30 -0.53
N LEU A 16 8.79 3.82 0.56
CA LEU A 16 7.40 3.65 0.94
C LEU A 16 6.74 5.02 1.09
N VAL A 17 5.41 5.02 1.05
CA VAL A 17 4.57 6.18 1.25
C VAL A 17 3.29 5.76 1.96
N LEU A 18 2.71 6.69 2.72
CA LEU A 18 1.41 6.51 3.34
C LEU A 18 0.34 6.31 2.26
N ASN A 19 -0.46 5.27 2.42
CA ASN A 19 -1.50 4.92 1.47
C ASN A 19 -2.51 6.07 1.33
N PRO A 20 -2.63 6.70 0.14
CA PRO A 20 -3.44 7.91 -0.05
C PRO A 20 -4.95 7.66 0.06
N HIS A 21 -5.40 6.40 0.02
CA HIS A 21 -6.81 6.06 0.23
C HIS A 21 -7.20 5.91 1.69
N LEU A 22 -6.21 5.91 2.59
CA LEU A 22 -6.44 5.89 4.02
C LEU A 22 -6.54 7.31 4.55
N ARG A 23 -7.54 7.55 5.39
CA ARG A 23 -7.54 8.71 6.25
C ARG A 23 -6.87 8.32 7.55
N VAL A 24 -5.64 8.79 7.72
CA VAL A 24 -4.85 8.58 8.92
C VAL A 24 -4.97 9.81 9.82
N VAL A 25 -5.55 9.61 11.00
CA VAL A 25 -5.73 10.66 12.01
C VAL A 25 -4.85 10.32 13.20
N GLN A 26 -3.92 11.21 13.48
CA GLN A 26 -3.09 11.09 14.68
C GLN A 26 -3.91 11.52 15.89
N CYS A 27 -4.10 10.61 16.85
CA CYS A 27 -4.84 10.87 18.09
C CYS A 27 -3.89 11.25 19.24
N GLY A 28 -2.66 10.75 19.19
CA GLY A 28 -1.57 11.06 20.12
C GLY A 28 -0.20 10.73 19.52
N ASN A 29 0.83 10.70 20.35
CA ASN A 29 2.18 10.32 19.90
C ASN A 29 2.29 8.82 19.61
N ASP A 30 1.50 8.01 20.32
CA ASP A 30 1.53 6.54 20.25
C ASP A 30 0.24 5.95 19.66
N GLU A 31 -0.70 6.79 19.22
CA GLU A 31 -2.02 6.34 18.76
C GLU A 31 -2.38 6.94 17.41
N LEU A 32 -2.82 6.06 16.52
CA LEU A 32 -3.18 6.38 15.16
C LEU A 32 -4.51 5.73 14.79
N LEU A 33 -5.48 6.55 14.41
CA LEU A 33 -6.75 6.08 13.88
C LEU A 33 -6.68 6.01 12.35
N VAL A 34 -6.80 4.80 11.81
CA VAL A 34 -6.82 4.54 10.36
C VAL A 34 -8.25 4.30 9.91
N LYS A 35 -8.72 5.07 8.92
CA LYS A 35 -10.04 4.91 8.30
C LYS A 35 -9.93 4.57 6.82
N HIS A 36 -10.63 3.52 6.40
CA HIS A 36 -10.60 2.99 5.04
C HIS A 36 -11.56 3.71 4.07
N GLY A 37 -11.53 5.05 4.07
CA GLY A 37 -12.38 5.92 3.25
C GLY A 37 -13.38 6.77 4.06
N LEU A 38 -13.94 7.80 3.42
CA LEU A 38 -14.79 8.83 4.06
C LEU A 38 -16.07 8.29 4.71
N ARG A 39 -16.62 7.19 4.19
CA ARG A 39 -17.85 6.55 4.69
C ARG A 39 -17.62 5.14 5.24
N SER A 40 -16.36 4.75 5.43
CA SER A 40 -16.06 3.41 5.90
C SER A 40 -16.44 3.25 7.36
N ARG A 41 -17.22 2.20 7.65
CA ARG A 41 -17.49 1.72 9.03
C ARG A 41 -16.28 1.03 9.66
N PHE A 42 -15.24 0.77 8.87
CA PHE A 42 -14.04 0.07 9.32
C PHE A 42 -12.94 1.07 9.66
N SER A 43 -12.82 1.33 10.96
CA SER A 43 -11.71 2.08 11.55
C SER A 43 -10.87 1.16 12.42
N THR A 44 -9.55 1.26 12.29
CA THR A 44 -8.60 0.52 13.11
C THR A 44 -7.80 1.52 13.93
N LEU A 45 -7.72 1.28 15.24
CA LEU A 45 -6.80 2.02 16.10
C LEU A 45 -5.48 1.25 16.14
N LEU A 46 -4.41 1.88 15.71
CA LEU A 46 -3.05 1.38 15.86
C LEU A 46 -2.41 2.06 17.06
N ARG A 47 -1.73 1.26 17.87
CA ARG A 47 -1.00 1.72 19.04
C ARG A 47 0.47 1.36 18.90
N ASP A 48 1.32 2.23 19.40
CA ASP A 48 2.73 1.96 19.55
C ASP A 48 2.89 1.08 20.80
N ASP A 49 3.03 -0.24 20.62
CA ASP A 49 3.10 -1.25 21.69
C ASP A 49 4.41 -1.11 22.52
N GLY A 50 4.53 -0.01 23.26
CA GLY A 50 5.70 0.32 24.07
C GLY A 50 6.85 1.00 23.30
N ARG A 51 6.78 1.13 21.97
CA ARG A 51 7.86 1.73 21.16
C ARG A 51 7.83 3.26 21.11
N THR A 52 7.30 3.91 22.15
CA THR A 52 7.46 5.34 22.51
C THR A 52 7.69 6.31 21.34
N GLY A 53 6.60 6.75 20.72
CA GLY A 53 6.53 7.83 19.73
C GLY A 53 7.03 7.48 18.32
N LEU A 54 7.47 6.25 18.06
CA LEU A 54 7.95 5.84 16.73
C LEU A 54 6.84 5.87 15.70
N LEU A 55 5.61 5.53 16.10
CA LEU A 55 4.45 5.56 15.20
C LEU A 55 4.22 6.95 14.61
N ALA A 56 4.25 8.00 15.43
CA ALA A 56 4.10 9.37 14.97
C ALA A 56 5.25 9.79 14.03
N VAL A 57 6.49 9.44 14.36
CA VAL A 57 7.68 9.77 13.57
C VAL A 57 7.59 9.13 12.18
N VAL A 58 7.34 7.82 12.13
CA VAL A 58 7.20 7.07 10.88
C VAL A 58 6.05 7.63 10.05
N VAL A 59 4.84 7.73 10.61
CA VAL A 59 3.68 8.23 9.85
C VAL A 59 3.91 9.63 9.27
N ARG A 60 4.59 10.52 10.02
CA ARG A 60 4.89 11.87 9.55
C ARG A 60 5.92 11.87 8.42
N ALA A 61 6.99 11.08 8.55
CA ALA A 61 8.05 11.00 7.55
C ALA A 61 7.55 10.41 6.23
N PHE A 62 6.73 9.36 6.29
CA PHE A 62 6.21 8.67 5.12
C PHE A 62 4.97 9.33 4.49
N ARG A 63 4.61 10.58 4.87
CA ARG A 63 3.59 11.36 4.13
C ARG A 63 4.03 11.64 2.69
N GLU A 64 5.34 11.73 2.49
CA GLU A 64 5.99 11.73 1.19
C GLU A 64 6.82 10.45 1.04
N PRO A 65 7.16 10.02 -0.19
CA PRO A 65 8.01 8.85 -0.40
C PRO A 65 9.32 8.95 0.38
N SER A 66 9.59 7.97 1.24
CA SER A 66 10.79 7.94 2.09
C SER A 66 11.23 6.50 2.38
N THR A 67 12.40 6.33 2.99
CA THR A 67 13.01 5.06 3.38
C THR A 67 13.45 5.11 4.85
N LEU A 68 13.60 3.95 5.51
CA LEU A 68 14.12 3.93 6.88
C LEU A 68 15.57 4.49 6.97
N ALA A 69 16.38 4.31 5.93
CA ALA A 69 17.69 4.95 5.82
C ALA A 69 17.61 6.48 5.84
N ASP A 70 16.58 7.08 5.23
CA ASP A 70 16.37 8.53 5.27
C ASP A 70 16.05 9.01 6.68
N LEU A 71 15.22 8.26 7.42
CA LEU A 71 14.86 8.58 8.80
C LEU A 71 16.07 8.53 9.73
N GLU A 72 16.96 7.55 9.54
CA GLU A 72 18.23 7.46 10.27
C GLU A 72 19.15 8.65 9.94
N ARG A 73 19.36 8.95 8.65
CA ARG A 73 20.23 10.05 8.21
C ARG A 73 19.73 11.41 8.67
N ALA A 74 18.41 11.60 8.74
CA ALA A 74 17.78 12.81 9.26
C ALA A 74 17.82 12.92 10.80
N GLY A 75 18.28 11.88 11.51
CA GLY A 75 18.27 11.82 12.97
C GLY A 75 16.86 11.67 13.57
N ALA A 76 15.86 11.35 12.76
CA ALA A 76 14.49 11.13 13.22
C ALA A 76 14.35 9.79 13.98
N VAL A 77 15.19 8.81 13.63
CA VAL A 77 15.31 7.52 14.32
C VAL A 77 16.78 7.30 14.69
N SER A 78 17.05 7.06 15.97
CA SER A 78 18.41 6.76 16.44
C SER A 78 18.80 5.32 16.09
N SER A 79 20.11 5.05 15.97
CA SER A 79 20.63 3.71 15.63
C SER A 79 20.15 2.61 16.60
N SER A 80 19.95 2.95 17.88
CA SER A 80 19.40 2.03 18.90
C SER A 80 17.95 1.63 18.67
N ARG A 81 17.19 2.38 17.86
CA ARG A 81 15.75 2.18 17.61
C ARG A 81 15.47 1.68 16.19
N LEU A 82 16.50 1.43 15.39
CA LEU A 82 16.32 0.99 13.99
C LEU A 82 15.59 -0.33 13.87
N THR A 83 15.89 -1.29 14.75
CA THR A 83 15.21 -2.59 14.75
C THR A 83 13.72 -2.45 15.04
N ASP A 84 13.36 -1.62 16.03
CA ASP A 84 11.96 -1.33 16.38
C ASP A 84 11.25 -0.57 15.26
N ALA A 85 11.92 0.39 14.63
CA ALA A 85 11.39 1.14 13.51
C ALA A 85 11.17 0.25 12.28
N ALA A 86 12.10 -0.66 11.96
CA ALA A 86 11.96 -1.62 10.87
C ALA A 86 10.75 -2.53 11.12
N ALA A 87 10.65 -3.13 12.31
CA ALA A 87 9.52 -3.99 12.69
C ALA A 87 8.17 -3.24 12.62
N LEU A 88 8.14 -1.98 13.03
CA LEU A 88 6.95 -1.13 12.92
C LEU A 88 6.59 -0.84 11.45
N ILE A 89 7.57 -0.51 10.61
CA ILE A 89 7.34 -0.26 9.18
C ILE A 89 6.83 -1.54 8.49
N GLU A 90 7.43 -2.70 8.78
CA GLU A 90 6.95 -4.01 8.27
C GLU A 90 5.50 -4.27 8.67
N GLN A 91 5.14 -4.01 9.93
CA GLN A 91 3.77 -4.11 10.41
C GLN A 91 2.82 -3.18 9.65
N LEU A 92 3.20 -1.92 9.43
CA LEU A 92 2.40 -0.96 8.69
C LEU A 92 2.26 -1.33 7.20
N VAL A 93 3.28 -1.93 6.60
CA VAL A 93 3.21 -2.47 5.23
C VAL A 93 2.28 -3.68 5.16
N ALA A 94 2.38 -4.61 6.12
CA ALA A 94 1.50 -5.77 6.20
C ALA A 94 0.03 -5.36 6.34
N GLN A 95 -0.24 -4.29 7.10
CA GLN A 95 -1.56 -3.68 7.26
C GLN A 95 -1.97 -2.75 6.10
N LYS A 96 -1.12 -2.61 5.07
CA LYS A 96 -1.31 -1.73 3.90
C LYS A 96 -1.52 -0.25 4.25
N VAL A 97 -0.99 0.19 5.41
CA VAL A 97 -0.93 1.60 5.81
C VAL A 97 0.19 2.31 5.09
N LEU A 98 1.33 1.64 4.94
CA LEU A 98 2.42 2.02 4.05
C LEU A 98 2.39 1.14 2.79
N MET A 99 2.76 1.71 1.66
CA MET A 99 2.83 1.03 0.37
C MET A 99 3.98 1.60 -0.47
N ARG A 100 4.41 0.89 -1.52
CA ARG A 100 5.40 1.48 -2.43
C ARG A 100 4.72 2.52 -3.32
N PRO A 101 5.37 3.65 -3.64
CA PRO A 101 4.80 4.66 -4.53
C PRO A 101 4.38 4.12 -5.90
N ALA A 102 5.06 3.08 -6.38
CA ALA A 102 4.78 2.45 -7.66
C ALA A 102 3.65 1.39 -7.63
N ASP A 103 3.13 1.04 -6.45
CA ASP A 103 2.06 0.04 -6.36
C ASP A 103 0.74 0.60 -6.92
N TYR A 104 0.04 -0.20 -7.70
CA TYR A 104 -1.24 0.20 -8.30
C TYR A 104 -2.35 0.27 -7.26
N LEU A 105 -2.85 1.47 -6.98
CA LEU A 105 -3.77 1.76 -5.89
C LEU A 105 -5.03 0.89 -5.83
N PRO A 106 -5.74 0.61 -6.95
CA PRO A 106 -6.88 -0.30 -6.92
C PRO A 106 -6.52 -1.72 -6.47
N ARG A 107 -5.33 -2.23 -6.78
CA ARG A 107 -4.90 -3.54 -6.26
C ARG A 107 -4.61 -3.49 -4.76
N VAL A 108 -4.00 -2.41 -4.27
CA VAL A 108 -3.84 -2.18 -2.83
C VAL A 108 -5.22 -2.19 -2.16
N TYR A 109 -6.18 -1.45 -2.69
CA TYR A 109 -7.56 -1.44 -2.18
C TYR A 109 -8.22 -2.83 -2.18
N LEU A 110 -8.12 -3.57 -3.28
CA LEU A 110 -8.65 -4.93 -3.36
C LEU A 110 -8.00 -5.86 -2.33
N SER A 111 -6.68 -5.75 -2.14
CA SER A 111 -5.97 -6.55 -1.14
C SER A 111 -6.42 -6.23 0.29
N MET A 112 -6.71 -4.97 0.59
CA MET A 112 -7.24 -4.55 1.89
C MET A 112 -8.66 -5.05 2.12
N ARG A 113 -9.51 -5.06 1.09
CA ARG A 113 -10.92 -5.40 1.21
C ARG A 113 -11.21 -6.89 1.14
N PHE A 114 -10.45 -7.61 0.31
CA PHE A 114 -10.69 -9.01 -0.05
C PHE A 114 -9.49 -9.92 0.24
N GLY A 115 -8.44 -9.40 0.88
CA GLY A 115 -7.17 -10.09 1.11
C GLY A 115 -6.29 -10.15 -0.14
N ASP A 116 -5.01 -10.47 0.04
CA ASP A 116 -4.06 -10.61 -1.09
C ASP A 116 -4.53 -11.67 -2.10
N ALA A 117 -5.18 -12.74 -1.64
CA ALA A 117 -5.78 -13.76 -2.51
C ALA A 117 -6.90 -13.20 -3.41
N GLY A 118 -7.74 -12.30 -2.89
CA GLY A 118 -8.80 -11.64 -3.66
C GLY A 118 -8.25 -10.70 -4.74
N ALA A 119 -7.15 -10.01 -4.44
CA ALA A 119 -6.45 -9.20 -5.45
C ALA A 119 -5.72 -10.06 -6.49
N ALA A 120 -5.13 -11.18 -6.09
CA ALA A 120 -4.44 -12.13 -6.98
C ALA A 120 -5.40 -12.93 -7.87
N ALA A 121 -6.67 -13.09 -7.48
CA ALA A 121 -7.69 -13.75 -8.30
C ALA A 121 -7.92 -13.08 -9.66
N LEU A 122 -7.52 -11.81 -9.80
CA LEU A 122 -7.57 -11.10 -11.08
C LEU A 122 -6.43 -11.46 -12.03
N ASP A 123 -5.30 -11.95 -11.51
CA ASP A 123 -4.12 -12.27 -12.33
C ASP A 123 -4.42 -13.30 -13.42
N PRO A 124 -5.12 -14.42 -13.17
CA PRO A 124 -5.49 -15.36 -14.23
C PRO A 124 -6.74 -14.94 -15.02
N ALA A 125 -7.44 -13.87 -14.63
CA ALA A 125 -8.72 -13.53 -15.23
C ALA A 125 -8.56 -13.06 -16.68
N SER A 126 -9.57 -13.36 -17.51
CA SER A 126 -9.67 -12.86 -18.89
C SER A 126 -10.90 -11.99 -19.01
N VAL A 127 -10.76 -10.80 -19.61
CA VAL A 127 -11.87 -9.86 -19.82
C VAL A 127 -12.09 -9.64 -21.31
N GLY A 128 -13.32 -9.87 -21.77
CA GLY A 128 -13.76 -9.52 -23.12
C GLY A 128 -14.53 -8.20 -23.10
N ILE A 129 -14.21 -7.29 -24.01
CA ILE A 129 -14.94 -6.04 -24.25
C ILE A 129 -15.53 -6.14 -25.65
N VAL A 130 -16.87 -6.09 -25.75
CA VAL A 130 -17.61 -6.12 -27.02
C VAL A 130 -18.06 -4.70 -27.35
N GLY A 131 -17.70 -4.22 -28.55
CA GLY A 131 -17.85 -2.85 -28.99
C GLY A 131 -16.65 -1.98 -28.62
N CYS A 132 -15.91 -1.47 -29.62
CA CYS A 132 -14.73 -0.61 -29.42
C CYS A 132 -15.03 0.89 -29.56
N GLY A 133 -16.29 1.29 -29.43
CA GLY A 133 -16.69 2.69 -29.33
C GLY A 133 -16.07 3.40 -28.09
N PRO A 134 -16.37 4.70 -27.89
CA PRO A 134 -15.74 5.52 -26.85
C PRO A 134 -15.77 4.90 -25.43
N LEU A 135 -16.84 4.20 -25.08
CA LEU A 135 -16.97 3.51 -23.81
C LEU A 135 -16.07 2.27 -23.72
N GLY A 136 -16.04 1.42 -24.75
CA GLY A 136 -15.19 0.24 -24.79
C GLY A 136 -13.71 0.60 -24.72
N ALA A 137 -13.29 1.60 -25.49
CA ALA A 137 -11.93 2.14 -25.44
C ALA A 137 -11.57 2.74 -24.07
N ARG A 138 -12.54 3.34 -23.36
CA ARG A 138 -12.34 3.80 -21.97
C ARG A 138 -12.18 2.63 -21.02
N MET A 139 -13.07 1.63 -21.08
CA MET A 139 -13.00 0.44 -20.23
C MET A 139 -11.67 -0.32 -20.41
N ALA A 140 -11.21 -0.48 -21.65
CA ALA A 140 -9.92 -1.11 -21.95
C ALA A 140 -8.75 -0.37 -21.26
N ARG A 141 -8.74 0.97 -21.33
CA ARG A 141 -7.72 1.79 -20.67
C ARG A 141 -7.76 1.69 -19.15
N GLU A 142 -8.94 1.66 -18.55
CA GLU A 142 -9.10 1.54 -17.09
C GLU A 142 -8.76 0.12 -16.59
N LEU A 143 -8.95 -0.91 -17.42
CA LEU A 143 -8.63 -2.30 -17.10
C LEU A 143 -7.16 -2.64 -17.29
N ALA A 144 -6.44 -1.98 -18.19
CA ALA A 144 -5.02 -2.24 -18.46
C ALA A 144 -4.14 -2.27 -17.19
N PRO A 145 -4.26 -1.32 -16.23
CA PRO A 145 -3.43 -1.32 -15.03
C PRO A 145 -3.85 -2.34 -13.97
N VAL A 146 -5.04 -2.95 -14.09
CA VAL A 146 -5.55 -3.99 -13.17
C VAL A 146 -4.77 -5.30 -13.31
N ARG A 147 -4.04 -5.50 -14.42
CA ARG A 147 -3.19 -6.66 -14.71
C ARG A 147 -3.93 -8.00 -14.76
N VAL A 148 -5.07 -8.04 -15.46
CA VAL A 148 -5.70 -9.31 -15.85
C VAL A 148 -4.83 -10.05 -16.88
N ALA A 149 -4.85 -11.39 -16.89
CA ALA A 149 -4.04 -12.21 -17.81
C ALA A 149 -4.29 -11.89 -19.29
N ARG A 150 -5.54 -11.63 -19.66
CA ARG A 150 -5.90 -11.38 -21.05
C ARG A 150 -7.03 -10.36 -21.16
N GLN A 151 -6.87 -9.44 -22.11
CA GLN A 151 -7.94 -8.56 -22.56
C GLN A 151 -8.22 -8.86 -24.03
N VAL A 152 -9.50 -9.07 -24.36
CA VAL A 152 -9.96 -9.32 -25.72
C VAL A 152 -10.90 -8.20 -26.10
N LEU A 153 -10.53 -7.41 -27.10
CA LEU A 153 -11.41 -6.42 -27.71
C LEU A 153 -12.07 -7.07 -28.93
N ARG A 154 -13.38 -7.00 -29.02
CA ARG A 154 -14.15 -7.42 -30.19
C ARG A 154 -15.00 -6.26 -30.67
N ASP A 155 -14.94 -6.00 -31.95
CA ASP A 155 -15.81 -5.06 -32.66
C ASP A 155 -16.44 -5.84 -33.82
N ASP A 156 -17.68 -5.50 -34.14
CA ASP A 156 -18.44 -6.09 -35.26
C ASP A 156 -18.12 -5.38 -36.59
#